data_AF-A0A6G6PSV4-F1
#
_entry.id   AF-A0A6G6PSV4-F1
#
_cell.length_a   1.000
_cell.length_b   1.000
_cell.length_c   1.000
_cell.angle_alpha   90.00
_cell.angle_beta   90.00
_cell.angle_gamma   90.00
#
_symmetry.space_group_name_H-M   'P 1'
#
loop_
_entity.id
_entity.type
_entity.pdbx_description
1 polymer ?
#
loop_
_entity_poly.entity_id
_entity_poly.type
_entity_poly.pdbx_seq_one_letter_code
_entity_poly.pdbx_strand_id
1 'polypeptide(L)'
;MKRIATQLLISSLLLLLFSCFGKAYSLYLSSDISSLEPNKSFFSKSYINDTKKVNLYTFSAYQIDKPDNKEQGKPIEEGEIIFTPLKKIVLPGEQEYFKIFYRGKADDKERYYKIVISETALDVETDSFQNQQPLFYPTVSLETYFVVRPKDIAFKYAMDVDAGILKNTGNTYFRVLIHESCEVKDDEQPLVLYLLPQQEFHHEALKKKSRKYIVIFDKYYSIGNCD
;
A
#
# COMPACT_ATOMS: atom_id res chain seq x y z
N MET A 1 -51.14 -4.54 22.23
CA MET A 1 -50.51 -3.23 22.54
C MET A 1 -49.12 -3.35 23.17
N LYS A 2 -48.90 -4.12 24.26
CA LYS A 2 -47.57 -4.22 24.92
C LYS A 2 -46.40 -4.65 24.02
N ARG A 3 -46.61 -5.57 23.08
CA ARG A 3 -45.58 -6.09 22.15
C ARG A 3 -45.06 -5.07 21.12
N ILE A 4 -45.93 -4.15 20.70
CA ILE A 4 -45.61 -3.10 19.73
C ILE A 4 -44.79 -2.01 20.42
N ALA A 5 -45.13 -1.69 21.68
CA ALA A 5 -44.36 -0.76 22.50
C ALA A 5 -42.94 -1.25 22.77
N THR A 6 -42.73 -2.55 23.04
CA THR A 6 -41.38 -3.12 23.20
C THR A 6 -40.57 -3.13 21.90
N GLN A 7 -41.19 -3.40 20.75
CA GLN A 7 -40.50 -3.30 19.45
C GLN A 7 -40.09 -1.87 19.09
N LEU A 8 -40.95 -0.88 19.39
CA LEU A 8 -40.63 0.55 19.22
C LEU A 8 -39.49 1.00 20.14
N LEU A 9 -39.47 0.53 21.39
CA LEU A 9 -38.38 0.79 22.34
C LEU A 9 -37.05 0.18 21.89
N ILE A 10 -37.05 -1.06 21.39
CA ILE A 10 -35.83 -1.72 20.87
C ILE A 10 -35.33 -1.02 19.62
N SER A 11 -36.22 -0.63 18.70
CA SER A 11 -35.88 0.12 17.48
C SER A 11 -35.29 1.50 17.82
N SER A 12 -35.88 2.21 18.79
CA SER A 12 -35.37 3.50 19.26
C SER A 12 -33.99 3.37 19.94
N LEU A 13 -33.75 2.30 20.68
CA LEU A 13 -32.44 2.01 21.30
C LEU A 13 -31.37 1.68 20.24
N LEU A 14 -31.74 0.98 19.16
CA LEU A 14 -30.85 0.67 18.04
C LEU A 14 -30.46 1.93 17.25
N LEU A 15 -31.41 2.85 17.05
CA LEU A 15 -31.17 4.17 16.43
C LEU A 15 -30.26 5.06 17.28
N LEU A 16 -30.40 5.02 18.62
CA LEU A 16 -29.50 5.71 19.55
C LEU A 16 -28.08 5.12 19.54
N LEU A 17 -27.92 3.80 19.38
CA LEU A 17 -26.62 3.16 19.25
C LEU A 17 -25.92 3.51 17.92
N PHE A 18 -26.68 3.66 16.82
CA PHE A 18 -26.16 4.17 15.56
C PHE A 18 -25.82 5.67 15.61
N SER A 19 -26.30 6.43 16.59
CA SER A 19 -25.99 7.86 16.73
C SER A 19 -24.58 8.13 17.27
N CYS A 20 -23.91 7.11 17.81
CA CYS A 20 -22.52 7.19 18.27
C CYS A 20 -21.54 6.88 17.13
N PHE A 21 -21.63 7.59 16.01
CA PHE A 21 -20.56 7.57 15.02
C PHE A 21 -19.38 8.40 15.54
N GLY A 22 -18.38 7.73 16.09
CA GLY A 22 -17.08 8.35 16.35
C GLY A 22 -16.48 8.91 15.06
N LYS A 23 -15.70 9.99 15.17
CA LYS A 23 -14.92 10.49 14.03
C LYS A 23 -13.81 9.49 13.71
N ALA A 24 -13.80 8.99 12.48
CA ALA A 24 -12.68 8.22 11.95
C ALA A 24 -11.67 9.19 11.31
N TYR A 25 -10.39 8.98 11.59
CA TYR A 25 -9.29 9.68 10.94
C TYR A 25 -8.54 8.68 10.07
N SER A 26 -8.11 9.11 8.89
CA SER A 26 -7.41 8.27 7.93
C SER A 26 -6.22 9.02 7.38
N LEU A 27 -5.10 8.33 7.20
CA LEU A 27 -3.97 8.85 6.46
C LEU A 27 -4.14 8.49 4.99
N TYR A 28 -4.14 9.49 4.11
CA TYR A 28 -4.28 9.29 2.68
C TYR A 28 -2.93 9.13 1.96
N LEU A 29 -2.81 8.08 1.14
CA LEU A 29 -1.69 7.90 0.23
C LEU A 29 -2.17 7.31 -1.11
N SER A 30 -1.55 7.73 -2.22
CA SER A 30 -1.98 7.34 -3.57
C SER A 30 -1.62 5.91 -4.01
N SER A 31 -0.78 5.17 -3.28
CA SER A 31 -0.43 3.78 -3.62
C SER A 31 0.24 3.09 -2.43
N ASP A 32 -0.12 1.84 -2.18
CA ASP A 32 0.41 1.02 -1.08
C ASP A 32 1.73 0.33 -1.43
N ILE A 33 2.11 0.34 -2.72
CA ILE A 33 3.37 -0.22 -3.23
C ILE A 33 4.08 0.84 -4.08
N SER A 34 5.36 1.08 -3.82
CA SER A 34 6.21 2.00 -4.56
C SER A 34 7.55 1.35 -4.89
N SER A 35 8.18 1.74 -6.00
CA SER A 35 9.48 1.23 -6.42
C SER A 35 10.51 2.32 -6.66
N LEU A 36 11.77 2.04 -6.35
CA LEU A 36 12.91 2.78 -6.86
C LEU A 36 13.48 2.06 -8.09
N GLU A 37 13.32 2.69 -9.25
CA GLU A 37 13.87 2.20 -10.51
C GLU A 37 15.40 2.39 -10.57
N PRO A 38 16.16 1.52 -11.28
CA PRO A 38 17.63 1.49 -11.27
C PRO A 38 18.31 2.76 -11.81
N ASN A 39 17.59 3.56 -12.60
CA ASN A 39 18.06 4.82 -13.16
C ASN A 39 17.63 6.06 -12.34
N LYS A 40 17.00 5.85 -11.18
CA LYS A 40 16.57 6.93 -10.28
C LYS A 40 17.46 6.98 -9.05
N SER A 41 17.87 8.19 -8.67
CA SER A 41 18.67 8.43 -7.46
C SER A 41 17.84 8.50 -6.18
N PHE A 42 16.54 8.78 -6.30
CA PHE A 42 15.61 8.83 -5.19
C PHE A 42 14.19 8.57 -5.67
N PHE A 43 13.34 8.14 -4.74
CA PHE A 43 11.89 8.12 -4.87
C PHE A 43 11.30 9.33 -4.15
N SER A 44 10.22 9.90 -4.65
CA SER A 44 9.54 11.03 -4.02
C SER A 44 8.04 10.85 -4.12
N LYS A 45 7.31 11.18 -3.05
CA LYS A 45 5.86 11.11 -3.03
C LYS A 45 5.26 12.19 -2.14
N SER A 46 4.12 12.71 -2.56
CA SER A 46 3.38 13.70 -1.78
C SER A 46 2.58 13.05 -0.66
N TYR A 47 2.40 13.78 0.41
CA TYR A 47 1.44 13.50 1.48
C TYR A 47 0.76 14.81 1.87
N ILE A 48 -0.48 14.72 2.32
CA ILE A 48 -1.33 15.88 2.63
C ILE A 48 -1.90 15.71 4.03
N ASN A 49 -1.97 16.82 4.77
CA ASN A 49 -2.80 16.87 5.96
C ASN A 49 -4.22 17.23 5.56
N ASP A 50 -5.05 16.21 5.33
CA ASP A 50 -6.47 16.36 5.00
C ASP A 50 -7.36 16.60 6.23
N THR A 51 -6.75 16.72 7.42
CA THR A 51 -7.45 17.02 8.66
C THR A 51 -7.61 18.54 8.88
N LYS A 52 -8.39 18.89 9.91
CA LYS A 52 -8.56 20.29 10.35
C LYS A 52 -7.54 20.71 11.42
N LYS A 53 -6.64 19.82 11.83
CA LYS A 53 -5.68 20.01 12.94
C LYS A 53 -4.27 20.15 12.40
N VAL A 54 -3.39 20.78 13.17
CA VAL A 54 -1.95 20.75 12.88
C VAL A 54 -1.41 19.38 13.26
N ASN A 55 -0.74 18.70 12.32
CA ASN A 55 -0.26 17.35 12.52
C ASN A 55 1.27 17.26 12.40
N LEU A 56 1.87 16.42 13.24
CA LEU A 56 3.25 15.98 13.11
C LEU A 56 3.28 14.68 12.31
N TYR A 57 3.96 14.72 11.16
CA TYR A 57 4.28 13.53 10.40
C TYR A 57 5.66 13.02 10.78
N THR A 58 5.80 11.71 10.95
CA THR A 58 7.08 11.02 11.11
C THR A 58 7.21 9.88 10.10
N PHE A 59 8.45 9.64 9.67
CA PHE A 59 8.77 8.61 8.69
C PHE A 59 9.79 7.64 9.29
N SER A 60 9.52 6.35 9.17
CA SER A 60 10.47 5.30 9.52
C SER A 60 10.39 4.15 8.53
N ALA A 61 11.37 3.26 8.58
CA ALA A 61 11.34 2.06 7.76
C ALA A 61 12.13 0.91 8.37
N TYR A 62 11.80 -0.29 7.92
CA TYR A 62 12.52 -1.51 8.22
C TYR A 62 12.59 -2.38 6.95
N GLN A 63 13.61 -3.21 6.85
CA GLN A 63 13.77 -4.14 5.74
C GLN A 63 12.90 -5.37 5.99
N ILE A 64 12.33 -5.95 4.94
CA ILE A 64 11.65 -7.25 4.99
C ILE A 64 12.33 -8.22 4.03
N ASP A 65 12.21 -9.51 4.30
CA ASP A 65 12.70 -10.57 3.42
C ASP A 65 11.92 -10.63 2.10
N LYS A 66 10.59 -10.55 2.16
CA LYS A 66 9.67 -10.48 1.01
C LYS A 66 8.27 -10.03 1.44
N PRO A 67 7.49 -9.40 0.54
CA PRO A 67 6.14 -8.95 0.85
C PRO A 67 5.13 -10.10 0.77
N ASP A 68 5.07 -10.93 1.81
CA ASP A 68 4.07 -12.00 1.93
C ASP A 68 3.52 -12.14 3.37
N ASN A 69 2.60 -13.09 3.56
CA ASN A 69 1.93 -13.30 4.85
C ASN A 69 2.86 -13.81 5.98
N LYS A 70 4.11 -14.16 5.66
CA LYS A 70 5.13 -14.63 6.60
C LYS A 70 6.35 -13.71 6.60
N GLU A 71 6.15 -12.45 6.22
CA GLU A 71 7.20 -11.44 6.19
C GLU A 71 7.95 -11.34 7.52
N GLN A 72 9.26 -11.21 7.44
CA GLN A 72 10.13 -11.01 8.58
C GLN A 72 10.84 -9.68 8.47
N GLY A 73 10.50 -8.78 9.40
CA GLY A 73 11.13 -7.47 9.52
C GLY A 73 12.50 -7.57 10.19
N LYS A 74 13.47 -6.82 9.66
CA LYS A 74 14.75 -6.55 10.32
C LYS A 74 15.08 -5.05 10.26
N PRO A 75 15.81 -4.52 11.25
CA PRO A 75 16.29 -3.14 11.20
C PRO A 75 17.10 -2.87 9.92
N ILE A 76 17.05 -1.64 9.42
CA ILE A 76 17.90 -1.22 8.31
C ILE A 76 19.36 -1.23 8.78
N GLU A 77 20.19 -1.98 8.08
CA GLU A 77 21.63 -2.03 8.31
C GLU A 77 22.33 -0.90 7.55
N GLU A 78 23.42 -0.35 8.12
CA GLU A 78 24.35 0.57 7.44
C GLU A 78 23.73 1.86 6.84
N GLY A 79 22.48 2.19 7.15
CA GLY A 79 21.79 3.36 6.60
C GLY A 79 21.56 3.26 5.09
N GLU A 80 21.37 2.06 4.55
CA GLU A 80 21.17 1.84 3.11
C GLU A 80 19.90 2.50 2.56
N ILE A 81 18.93 2.84 3.41
CA ILE A 81 17.77 3.63 3.06
C ILE A 81 17.74 4.88 3.95
N ILE A 82 17.54 6.06 3.34
CA ILE A 82 17.50 7.35 4.02
C ILE A 82 16.28 8.14 3.60
N PHE A 83 15.65 8.84 4.55
CA PHE A 83 14.44 9.63 4.35
C PHE A 83 14.68 11.11 4.55
N THR A 84 13.95 11.94 3.83
CA THR A 84 13.78 13.35 4.17
C THR A 84 12.37 13.83 3.86
N PRO A 85 11.71 14.56 4.77
CA PRO A 85 12.13 14.82 6.15
C PRO A 85 11.98 13.56 7.03
N LEU A 86 12.66 13.52 8.18
CA LEU A 86 12.43 12.47 9.20
C LEU A 86 11.13 12.74 9.98
N LYS A 87 10.86 14.03 10.22
CA LYS A 87 9.65 14.52 10.86
C LYS A 87 9.32 15.92 10.35
N LYS A 88 8.03 16.25 10.26
CA LYS A 88 7.58 17.54 9.76
C LYS A 88 6.22 17.88 10.33
N ILE A 89 6.06 19.12 10.80
CA ILE A 89 4.75 19.68 11.14
C ILE A 89 4.11 20.17 9.85
N VAL A 90 2.86 19.78 9.61
CA VAL A 90 2.10 20.11 8.40
C VAL A 90 0.76 20.71 8.80
N LEU A 91 0.44 21.86 8.24
CA LEU A 91 -0.78 22.61 8.54
C LEU A 91 -2.00 21.97 7.86
N PRO A 92 -3.23 22.25 8.34
CA PRO A 92 -4.46 21.80 7.67
C PRO A 92 -4.48 22.16 6.18
N GLY A 93 -4.72 21.17 5.32
CA GLY A 93 -4.77 21.33 3.86
C GLY A 93 -3.41 21.48 3.18
N GLU A 94 -2.30 21.52 3.92
CA GLU A 94 -0.96 21.62 3.36
C GLU A 94 -0.49 20.27 2.80
N GLN A 95 0.15 20.32 1.63
CA GLN A 95 0.74 19.18 0.96
C GLN A 95 2.26 19.31 0.97
N GLU A 96 2.93 18.23 1.35
CA GLU A 96 4.38 18.13 1.42
C GLU A 96 4.87 16.90 0.64
N TYR A 97 6.19 16.76 0.50
CA TYR A 97 6.82 15.61 -0.16
C TYR A 97 7.86 14.96 0.73
N PHE A 98 7.82 13.63 0.80
CA PHE A 98 8.93 12.86 1.34
C PHE A 98 9.77 12.28 0.21
N LYS A 99 11.07 12.14 0.45
CA LYS A 99 12.01 11.49 -0.45
C LYS A 99 12.69 10.32 0.23
N ILE A 100 12.87 9.24 -0.52
CA ILE A 100 13.61 8.05 -0.12
C ILE A 100 14.85 7.94 -1.01
N PHE A 101 16.02 7.83 -0.40
CA PHE A 101 17.28 7.56 -1.06
C PHE A 101 17.73 6.14 -0.70
N TYR A 102 18.23 5.41 -1.69
CA TYR A 102 18.91 4.14 -1.47
C TYR A 102 20.41 4.29 -1.72
N ARG A 103 21.21 3.84 -0.75
CA ARG A 103 22.68 3.85 -0.74
C ARG A 103 23.28 2.48 -0.47
N GLY A 104 22.46 1.43 -0.47
CA GLY A 104 22.93 0.06 -0.33
C GLY A 104 23.65 -0.43 -1.58
N LYS A 105 23.89 -1.75 -1.64
CA LYS A 105 24.61 -2.38 -2.75
C LYS A 105 23.84 -2.23 -4.06
N ALA A 106 24.56 -1.85 -5.11
CA ALA A 106 24.07 -1.88 -6.48
C ALA A 106 24.41 -3.27 -7.07
N ASP A 107 23.45 -4.18 -7.05
CA ASP A 107 23.60 -5.56 -7.55
C ASP A 107 22.29 -6.06 -8.20
N ASP A 108 22.26 -7.34 -8.53
CA ASP A 108 21.15 -7.99 -9.23
C ASP A 108 20.01 -8.43 -8.30
N LYS A 109 19.97 -7.93 -7.06
CA LYS A 109 18.98 -8.32 -6.06
C LYS A 109 17.92 -7.26 -5.85
N GLU A 110 16.67 -7.68 -5.94
CA GLU A 110 15.53 -6.89 -5.48
C GLU A 110 15.50 -6.89 -3.95
N ARG A 111 15.20 -5.73 -3.36
CA ARG A 111 15.13 -5.55 -1.90
C ARG A 111 13.81 -4.93 -1.50
N TYR A 112 13.30 -5.34 -0.36
CA TYR A 112 11.97 -4.98 0.11
C TYR A 112 12.06 -4.27 1.45
N TYR A 113 11.27 -3.21 1.59
CA TYR A 113 11.19 -2.40 2.80
C TYR A 113 9.73 -2.07 3.10
N LYS A 114 9.44 -1.86 4.37
CA LYS A 114 8.20 -1.24 4.83
C LYS A 114 8.49 0.19 5.20
N ILE A 115 7.71 1.11 4.66
CA ILE A 115 7.75 2.52 5.00
C ILE A 115 6.55 2.79 5.91
N VAL A 116 6.83 3.25 7.11
CA VAL A 116 5.83 3.60 8.10
C VAL A 116 5.72 5.12 8.16
N ILE A 117 4.53 5.62 7.86
CA ILE A 117 4.19 7.04 7.92
C ILE A 117 3.23 7.19 9.10
N SER A 118 3.62 7.96 10.11
CA SER A 118 2.77 8.23 11.26
C SER A 118 2.35 9.69 11.28
N GLU A 119 1.07 9.92 11.53
CA GLU A 119 0.44 11.22 11.71
C GLU A 119 -0.03 11.35 13.16
N THR A 120 0.53 12.33 13.88
CA THR A 120 0.14 12.65 15.25
C THR A 120 -0.49 14.04 15.30
N ALA A 121 -1.75 14.14 15.73
CA ALA A 121 -2.38 15.44 15.90
C ALA A 121 -1.74 16.21 17.07
N LEU A 122 -1.32 17.45 16.84
CA LEU A 122 -0.64 18.28 17.83
C LEU A 122 -1.59 19.17 18.65
N ASP A 123 -2.85 19.32 18.22
CA ASP A 123 -3.83 20.04 19.01
C ASP A 123 -4.13 19.26 20.29
N VAL A 124 -3.81 19.90 21.42
CA VAL A 124 -4.28 19.48 22.73
C VAL A 124 -5.77 19.77 22.77
N GLU A 125 -6.59 18.74 22.85
CA GLU A 125 -8.02 18.90 23.14
C GLU A 125 -8.14 19.34 24.61
N THR A 126 -7.97 20.64 24.90
CA THR A 126 -8.22 21.21 26.22
C THR A 126 -9.72 21.40 26.38
N ASP A 127 -10.42 20.35 26.77
CA ASP A 127 -11.85 20.43 27.05
C ASP A 127 -12.07 21.06 28.44
N SER A 128 -12.03 22.40 28.49
CA SER A 128 -12.35 23.29 29.63
C SER A 128 -11.55 23.11 30.94
N PHE A 129 -11.18 24.24 31.54
CA PHE A 129 -10.24 24.41 32.66
C PHE A 129 -10.64 23.78 34.02
N GLN A 130 -11.63 22.90 34.09
CA GLN A 130 -12.23 22.49 35.37
C GLN A 130 -11.93 21.05 35.81
N ASN A 131 -11.27 20.23 35.00
CA ASN A 131 -10.87 18.88 35.41
C ASN A 131 -9.43 18.56 34.96
N GLN A 132 -8.64 17.99 35.88
CA GLN A 132 -7.32 17.41 35.61
C GLN A 132 -7.48 16.18 34.70
N GLN A 133 -7.58 16.39 33.38
CA GLN A 133 -7.69 15.32 32.40
C GLN A 133 -6.34 15.05 31.72
N PRO A 134 -6.05 13.78 31.39
CA PRO A 134 -4.79 13.39 30.76
C PRO A 134 -4.67 13.97 29.35
N LEU A 135 -3.48 14.49 29.02
CA LEU A 135 -3.14 14.90 27.65
C LEU A 135 -3.12 13.67 26.74
N PHE A 136 -3.89 13.70 25.65
CA PHE A 136 -3.98 12.62 24.68
C PHE A 136 -3.57 13.10 23.28
N TYR A 137 -2.63 12.38 22.66
CA TYR A 137 -2.14 12.65 21.31
C TYR A 137 -2.46 11.45 20.41
N PRO A 138 -3.58 11.48 19.65
CA PRO A 138 -3.89 10.39 18.74
C PRO A 138 -2.82 10.31 17.65
N THR A 139 -2.35 9.08 17.38
CA THR A 139 -1.40 8.79 16.30
C THR A 139 -1.99 7.70 15.40
N VAL A 140 -2.02 7.97 14.09
CA VAL A 140 -2.41 7.02 13.05
C VAL A 140 -1.17 6.66 12.25
N SER A 141 -0.94 5.38 11.98
CA SER A 141 0.21 4.90 11.20
C SER A 141 -0.26 4.13 9.97
N LEU A 142 0.32 4.44 8.82
CA LEU A 142 0.16 3.71 7.57
C LEU A 142 1.48 3.02 7.21
N GLU A 143 1.41 1.72 6.93
CA GLU A 143 2.54 0.96 6.42
C GLU A 143 2.38 0.67 4.93
N THR A 144 3.43 0.92 4.15
CA THR A 144 3.43 0.68 2.71
C THR A 144 4.69 -0.06 2.27
N TYR A 145 4.60 -0.80 1.18
CA TYR A 145 5.76 -1.50 0.61
C TYR A 145 6.58 -0.56 -0.26
N PHE A 146 7.89 -0.63 -0.09
CA PHE A 146 8.86 0.02 -0.94
C PHE A 146 9.87 -1.01 -1.47
N VAL A 147 10.00 -1.07 -2.78
CA VAL A 147 10.87 -2.03 -3.47
C VAL A 147 12.02 -1.30 -4.12
N VAL A 148 13.25 -1.71 -3.82
CA VAL A 148 14.43 -1.27 -4.55
C VAL A 148 14.72 -2.31 -5.62
N ARG A 149 14.61 -1.91 -6.89
CA ARG A 149 14.83 -2.80 -8.02
C ARG A 149 16.32 -3.05 -8.24
N PRO A 150 16.69 -4.23 -8.80
CA PRO A 150 18.06 -4.52 -9.21
C PRO A 150 18.63 -3.47 -10.14
N LYS A 151 19.96 -3.27 -10.12
CA LYS A 151 20.61 -2.32 -11.02
C LYS A 151 20.47 -2.75 -12.49
N ASP A 152 20.78 -4.01 -12.76
CA ASP A 152 20.65 -4.63 -14.08
C ASP A 152 19.44 -5.54 -14.10
N ILE A 153 18.35 -5.06 -14.70
CA ILE A 153 17.08 -5.78 -14.67
C ILE A 153 17.03 -6.84 -15.77
N ALA A 154 16.77 -8.07 -15.35
CA ALA A 154 16.42 -9.20 -16.20
C ALA A 154 14.91 -9.45 -16.14
N PHE A 155 14.15 -8.84 -17.05
CA PHE A 155 12.73 -9.13 -17.20
C PHE A 155 12.52 -10.42 -18.01
N LYS A 156 12.14 -11.50 -17.34
CA LYS A 156 11.89 -12.82 -17.93
C LYS A 156 10.72 -13.51 -17.23
N TYR A 157 9.93 -14.25 -18.00
CA TYR A 157 8.85 -15.07 -17.46
C TYR A 157 8.71 -16.35 -18.29
N ALA A 158 8.10 -17.38 -17.69
CA ALA A 158 7.70 -18.61 -18.37
C ALA A 158 6.21 -18.85 -18.12
N MET A 159 5.49 -19.29 -19.15
CA MET A 159 4.06 -19.58 -19.07
C MET A 159 3.80 -20.97 -19.63
N ASP A 160 3.10 -21.78 -18.85
CA ASP A 160 2.53 -23.06 -19.28
C ASP A 160 1.00 -22.90 -19.23
N VAL A 161 0.41 -22.74 -20.42
CA VAL A 161 -1.03 -22.48 -20.55
C VAL A 161 -1.85 -23.72 -20.21
N ASP A 162 -1.35 -24.92 -20.51
CA ASP A 162 -2.07 -26.18 -20.27
C ASP A 162 -2.07 -26.52 -18.78
N ALA A 163 -0.94 -26.33 -18.10
CA ALA A 163 -0.83 -26.47 -16.65
C ALA A 163 -1.46 -25.28 -15.89
N GLY A 164 -1.65 -24.13 -16.53
CA GLY A 164 -2.17 -22.91 -15.92
C GLY A 164 -1.15 -22.29 -14.95
N ILE A 165 0.11 -22.22 -15.36
CA ILE A 165 1.24 -21.74 -14.56
C ILE A 165 1.87 -20.52 -15.22
N LEU A 166 2.07 -19.46 -14.44
CA LEU A 166 2.90 -18.32 -14.79
C LEU A 166 4.04 -18.19 -13.78
N LYS A 167 5.28 -18.16 -14.25
CA LYS A 167 6.48 -18.05 -13.44
C LYS A 167 7.26 -16.79 -13.78
N ASN A 168 7.65 -16.03 -12.76
CA ASN A 168 8.66 -15.00 -12.91
C ASN A 168 10.05 -15.65 -12.88
N THR A 169 10.74 -15.68 -14.01
CA THR A 169 12.12 -16.20 -14.12
C THR A 169 13.17 -15.09 -14.20
N GLY A 170 12.73 -13.86 -13.97
CA GLY A 170 13.55 -12.66 -13.89
C GLY A 170 14.05 -12.37 -12.48
N ASN A 171 14.65 -11.19 -12.30
CA ASN A 171 15.20 -10.73 -11.03
C ASN A 171 14.44 -9.56 -10.39
N THR A 172 13.33 -9.12 -10.97
CA THR A 172 12.46 -8.09 -10.38
C THR A 172 10.99 -8.50 -10.44
N TYR A 173 10.17 -8.00 -9.52
CA TYR A 173 8.73 -8.25 -9.56
C TYR A 173 8.04 -7.55 -10.74
N PHE A 174 6.93 -8.12 -11.18
CA PHE A 174 5.99 -7.47 -12.08
C PHE A 174 4.55 -7.69 -11.64
N ARG A 175 3.66 -6.80 -12.08
CA ARG A 175 2.22 -6.93 -11.85
C ARG A 175 1.60 -7.75 -12.99
N VAL A 176 0.63 -8.60 -12.69
CA VAL A 176 -0.13 -9.36 -13.68
C VAL A 176 -1.59 -8.96 -13.60
N LEU A 177 -2.21 -8.74 -14.75
CA LEU A 177 -3.62 -8.46 -14.92
C LEU A 177 -4.23 -9.58 -15.77
N ILE A 178 -5.27 -10.24 -15.28
CA ILE A 178 -5.96 -11.32 -15.99
C ILE A 178 -7.44 -10.95 -16.09
N HIS A 179 -7.90 -10.70 -17.32
CA HIS A 179 -9.31 -10.48 -17.63
C HIS A 179 -10.05 -11.82 -17.72
N GLU A 180 -11.37 -11.76 -17.56
CA GLU A 180 -12.26 -12.91 -17.68
C GLU A 180 -12.41 -13.37 -19.13
N SER A 181 -12.37 -12.44 -20.09
CA SER A 181 -12.62 -12.72 -21.50
C SER A 181 -11.75 -11.88 -22.46
N CYS A 182 -11.95 -12.06 -23.77
CA CYS A 182 -11.30 -11.24 -24.80
C CYS A 182 -12.02 -9.91 -25.06
N GLU A 183 -13.30 -9.85 -24.74
CA GLU A 183 -14.13 -8.64 -24.78
C GLU A 183 -14.17 -8.06 -23.38
N VAL A 184 -13.42 -6.98 -23.16
CA VAL A 184 -13.38 -6.31 -21.85
C VAL A 184 -14.63 -5.46 -21.74
N LYS A 185 -15.44 -5.72 -20.72
CA LYS A 185 -16.60 -4.88 -20.39
C LYS A 185 -16.15 -3.69 -19.53
N ASP A 186 -16.91 -2.61 -19.59
CA ASP A 186 -16.60 -1.37 -18.85
C ASP A 186 -16.59 -1.55 -17.32
N ASP A 187 -17.33 -2.54 -16.80
CA ASP A 187 -17.46 -2.86 -15.38
C ASP A 187 -16.57 -4.03 -14.92
N GLU A 188 -15.78 -4.61 -15.83
CA GLU A 188 -14.94 -5.77 -15.51
C GLU A 188 -13.74 -5.39 -14.63
N GLN A 189 -13.58 -6.09 -13.52
CA GLN A 189 -12.39 -5.99 -12.67
C GLN A 189 -11.45 -7.17 -12.96
N PRO A 190 -10.26 -6.94 -13.54
CA PRO A 190 -9.32 -8.02 -13.78
C PRO A 190 -8.78 -8.56 -12.46
N LEU A 191 -8.43 -9.84 -12.45
CA LEU A 191 -7.62 -10.41 -11.39
C LEU A 191 -6.24 -9.74 -11.43
N VAL A 192 -5.85 -9.15 -10.30
CA VAL A 192 -4.57 -8.45 -10.12
C VAL A 192 -3.70 -9.23 -9.14
N LEU A 193 -2.45 -9.49 -9.51
CA LEU A 193 -1.43 -9.99 -8.59
C LEU A 193 -0.05 -9.40 -8.89
N TYR A 194 0.87 -9.56 -7.95
CA TYR A 194 2.28 -9.26 -8.12
C TYR A 194 3.07 -10.56 -8.04
N LEU A 195 3.95 -10.79 -9.01
CA LEU A 195 4.76 -12.00 -9.07
C LEU A 195 6.21 -11.64 -8.78
N LEU A 196 6.69 -12.06 -7.61
CA LEU A 196 8.07 -11.84 -7.16
C LEU A 196 9.05 -12.70 -7.97
N PRO A 197 10.34 -12.37 -7.99
CA PRO A 197 11.37 -13.20 -8.62
C PRO A 197 11.28 -14.66 -8.17
N GLN A 198 11.33 -15.59 -9.14
CA GLN A 198 11.23 -17.04 -8.93
C GLN A 198 9.89 -17.56 -8.39
N GLN A 199 8.90 -16.68 -8.20
CA GLN A 199 7.57 -17.08 -7.77
C GLN A 199 6.76 -17.65 -8.95
N GLU A 200 5.93 -18.63 -8.63
CA GLU A 200 4.96 -19.21 -9.54
C GLU A 200 3.54 -18.88 -9.09
N PHE A 201 2.68 -18.61 -10.07
CA PHE A 201 1.26 -18.41 -9.89
C PHE A 201 0.51 -19.47 -10.69
N HIS A 202 -0.27 -20.29 -9.98
CA HIS A 202 -1.03 -21.40 -10.55
C HIS A 202 -2.51 -21.04 -10.48
N HIS A 203 -3.19 -20.95 -11.63
CA HIS A 203 -4.60 -20.56 -11.66
C HIS A 203 -5.30 -20.94 -12.97
N GLU A 204 -6.54 -21.43 -12.87
CA GLU A 204 -7.34 -21.85 -14.04
C GLU A 204 -7.62 -20.71 -15.03
N ALA A 205 -7.67 -19.46 -14.56
CA ALA A 205 -7.83 -18.30 -15.45
C ALA A 205 -6.68 -18.13 -16.46
N LEU A 206 -5.49 -18.69 -16.19
CA LEU A 206 -4.38 -18.69 -17.13
C LEU A 206 -4.65 -19.59 -18.35
N LYS A 207 -5.46 -20.64 -18.18
CA LYS A 207 -5.82 -21.59 -19.25
C LYS A 207 -6.91 -21.04 -20.17
N LYS A 208 -7.77 -20.15 -19.66
CA LYS A 208 -8.93 -19.61 -20.40
C LYS A 208 -8.48 -18.70 -21.55
N LYS A 209 -9.29 -18.62 -22.61
CA LYS A 209 -9.11 -17.61 -23.67
C LYS A 209 -9.52 -16.23 -23.16
N SER A 210 -8.55 -15.38 -22.83
CA SER A 210 -8.80 -14.04 -22.26
C SER A 210 -7.60 -13.11 -22.39
N ARG A 211 -7.83 -11.80 -22.25
CA ARG A 211 -6.74 -10.81 -22.23
C ARG A 211 -5.96 -10.94 -20.93
N LYS A 212 -4.64 -10.95 -21.05
CA LYS A 212 -3.71 -11.08 -19.92
C LYS A 212 -2.54 -10.18 -20.18
N TYR A 213 -2.13 -9.43 -19.15
CA TYR A 213 -1.04 -8.47 -19.26
C TYR A 213 -0.06 -8.63 -18.13
N ILE A 214 1.22 -8.56 -18.44
CA ILE A 214 2.25 -8.23 -17.47
C ILE A 214 2.49 -6.72 -17.53
N VAL A 215 2.47 -6.06 -16.39
CA VAL A 215 2.73 -4.62 -16.25
C VAL A 215 4.05 -4.43 -15.51
N ILE A 216 5.00 -3.81 -16.20
CA ILE A 216 6.33 -3.47 -15.69
C ILE A 216 6.89 -2.28 -16.49
N PHE A 217 7.63 -1.39 -15.83
CA PHE A 217 8.23 -0.18 -16.46
C PHE A 217 7.21 0.74 -17.12
N ASP A 218 6.05 0.91 -16.49
CA ASP A 218 4.94 1.71 -17.04
C ASP A 218 4.46 1.23 -18.43
N LYS A 219 4.67 -0.06 -18.75
CA LYS A 219 4.29 -0.70 -20.00
C LYS A 219 3.46 -1.95 -19.77
N TYR A 220 2.56 -2.23 -20.72
CA TYR A 220 1.77 -3.44 -20.78
C TYR A 220 2.38 -4.41 -21.79
N TYR A 221 2.60 -5.65 -21.37
CA TYR A 221 3.06 -6.76 -22.20
C TYR A 221 1.92 -7.77 -22.32
N SER A 222 1.36 -7.93 -23.52
CA SER A 222 0.31 -8.94 -23.75
C SER A 222 0.90 -10.33 -23.62
N ILE A 223 0.26 -11.17 -22.80
CA ILE A 223 0.55 -12.60 -22.63
C ILE A 223 -0.73 -13.44 -22.80
N GLY A 224 -1.80 -12.80 -23.28
CA GLY A 224 -3.08 -13.45 -23.55
C GLY A 224 -3.09 -14.15 -24.90
N ASN A 225 -4.23 -14.77 -25.21
CA ASN A 225 -4.47 -15.58 -26.40
C ASN A 225 -5.74 -15.13 -27.13
N CYS A 226 -5.97 -13.81 -27.18
CA CYS A 226 -7.12 -13.20 -27.85
C CYS A 226 -6.86 -12.80 -29.29
N ASP A 227 -5.60 -12.91 -29.73
CA ASP A 227 -5.18 -12.73 -31.12
C ASP A 227 -5.76 -13.83 -32.04
#